data_AF-A0A7S2V3X6-F1
#
_entry.id   AF-A0A7S2V3X6-F1
#
_cell.length_a   1.000
_cell.length_b   1.000
_cell.length_c   1.000
_cell.angle_alpha   90.00
_cell.angle_beta   90.00
_cell.angle_gamma   90.00
#
_symmetry.space_group_name_H-M   'P 1'
#
loop_
_entity.id
_entity.type
_entity.pdbx_description
1 polymer ?
#
loop_
_entity_poly.entity_id
_entity_poly.type
_entity_poly.pdbx_seq_one_letter_code
_entity_poly.pdbx_strand_id
1 'polypeptide(L)'
;QVTVRFVGPSANAAGTHTLPDHQIEQLEELVRNGGYYRLRLRMGPDAPWVGASVSACQLHRASFREEITLQLDLVSPVAGGAGAAAAGQQGGGGGVEVLGLRYAAVPPPLATMLTTGAGALACSAAKLPSSVEFTTTLQSSLPTQAQSIPVQVTAGSPPPGVARLAKFQAQGEDGKGGQQNQSFLRKYWYIVVPLVLLFLMNPQQPEGAPGGGGQGG
;
A
#
# COMPACT_ATOMS: atom_id res chain seq x y z
N GLN A 1 3.54 23.79 11.72
CA GLN A 1 2.46 23.18 10.91
C GLN A 1 2.44 23.89 9.56
N VAL A 2 2.62 23.17 8.46
CA VAL A 2 2.62 23.75 7.10
C VAL A 2 1.23 23.55 6.50
N THR A 3 0.57 24.64 6.11
CA THR A 3 -0.75 24.59 5.48
C THR A 3 -0.58 24.85 3.99
N VAL A 4 -0.97 23.88 3.16
CA VAL A 4 -0.92 24.01 1.70
C VAL A 4 -2.35 24.10 1.16
N ARG A 5 -2.59 25.07 0.27
CA ARG A 5 -3.89 25.28 -0.37
C ARG A 5 -3.78 24.96 -1.86
N PHE A 6 -4.58 24.02 -2.33
CA PHE A 6 -4.67 23.66 -3.74
C PHE A 6 -5.75 24.52 -4.43
N VAL A 7 -5.45 25.01 -5.64
CA VAL A 7 -6.40 25.75 -6.48
C VAL A 7 -6.38 25.13 -7.88
N GLY A 8 -7.35 24.26 -8.18
CA GLY A 8 -7.51 23.64 -9.51
C GLY A 8 -7.38 22.10 -9.54
N PRO A 9 -7.59 21.47 -10.72
CA PRO A 9 -7.59 20.02 -10.92
C PRO A 9 -6.19 19.37 -10.88
N SER A 10 -5.15 20.19 -10.92
CA SER A 10 -3.77 19.80 -10.65
C SER A 10 -3.06 21.02 -10.12
N ALA A 11 -2.36 20.90 -9.01
CA ALA A 11 -1.49 21.96 -8.53
C ALA A 11 -0.07 21.43 -8.31
N ASN A 12 0.88 22.21 -8.79
CA ASN A 12 2.29 22.09 -8.45
C ASN A 12 2.61 23.24 -7.50
N ALA A 13 3.22 22.94 -6.37
CA ALA A 13 3.73 23.94 -5.45
C ALA A 13 5.18 23.61 -5.10
N ALA A 14 6.01 24.64 -4.94
CA ALA A 14 7.35 24.50 -4.43
C ALA A 14 7.50 25.44 -3.24
N GLY A 15 8.22 25.01 -2.22
CA GLY A 15 8.43 25.78 -1.02
C GLY A 15 9.73 25.40 -0.34
N THR A 16 10.20 26.32 0.48
CA THR A 16 11.41 26.14 1.28
C THR A 16 11.06 26.29 2.74
N HIS A 17 11.60 25.42 3.59
CA HIS A 17 11.40 25.47 5.03
C HIS A 17 12.68 25.18 5.79
N THR A 18 13.06 26.07 6.69
CA THR A 18 14.22 25.88 7.58
C THR A 18 13.77 25.18 8.86
N LEU A 19 14.50 24.15 9.26
CA LEU A 19 14.28 23.47 10.53
C LEU A 19 14.82 24.32 11.71
N PRO A 20 14.10 24.37 12.84
CA PRO A 20 14.62 24.93 14.08
C PRO A 20 15.69 24.02 14.69
N ASP A 21 16.63 24.62 15.43
CA ASP A 21 17.83 23.94 15.95
C ASP A 21 17.55 22.62 16.69
N HIS A 22 16.53 22.59 17.56
CA HIS A 22 16.15 21.38 18.30
C HIS A 22 15.72 20.21 17.40
N GLN A 23 15.19 20.49 16.21
CA GLN A 23 14.80 19.45 15.24
C GLN A 23 15.98 18.96 14.42
N ILE A 24 17.03 19.78 14.28
CA ILE A 24 18.25 19.38 13.58
C ILE A 24 18.97 18.29 14.36
N GLU A 25 19.02 18.39 15.70
CA GLU A 25 19.61 17.35 16.55
C GLU A 25 18.86 16.00 16.42
N GLN A 26 17.52 16.04 16.41
CA GLN A 26 16.69 14.86 16.18
C GLN A 26 16.89 14.27 14.78
N LEU A 27 17.01 15.12 13.76
CA LEU A 27 17.27 14.69 12.40
C LEU A 27 18.67 14.09 12.26
N GLU A 28 19.67 14.64 12.94
CA GLU A 28 21.03 14.11 12.97
C GLU A 28 21.05 12.69 13.56
N GLU A 29 20.32 12.47 14.64
CA GLU A 29 20.16 11.14 15.22
C GLU A 29 19.51 10.16 14.24
N LEU A 30 18.46 10.58 13.53
CA LEU A 30 17.82 9.76 12.50
C LEU A 30 18.78 9.43 11.35
N VAL A 31 19.59 10.40 10.87
CA VAL A 31 20.58 10.15 9.82
C VAL A 31 21.62 9.15 10.30
N ARG A 32 22.12 9.30 11.54
CA ARG A 32 23.16 8.47 12.15
C ARG A 32 22.70 7.03 12.38
N ASN A 33 21.46 6.85 12.84
CA ASN A 33 20.92 5.55 13.21
C ASN A 33 20.18 4.85 12.05
N GLY A 34 20.20 5.42 10.84
CA GLY A 34 19.47 4.88 9.70
C GLY A 34 17.94 4.96 9.83
N GLY A 35 17.46 5.93 10.61
CA GLY A 35 16.05 6.21 10.83
C GLY A 35 15.32 6.78 9.61
N TYR A 36 14.01 6.99 9.79
CA TYR A 36 13.11 7.46 8.75
C TYR A 36 12.48 8.79 9.14
N TYR A 37 12.48 9.72 8.20
CA TYR A 37 11.69 10.94 8.30
C TYR A 37 10.26 10.65 7.83
N ARG A 38 9.26 11.02 8.65
CA ARG A 38 7.84 10.70 8.42
C ARG A 38 7.05 11.97 8.13
N LEU A 39 6.43 12.01 6.97
CA LEU A 39 5.47 13.02 6.59
C LEU A 39 4.06 12.56 6.95
N ARG A 40 3.26 13.44 7.55
CA ARG A 40 1.84 13.21 7.84
C ARG A 40 1.00 14.35 7.29
N LEU A 41 -0.06 14.02 6.57
CA LEU A 41 -0.96 14.97 5.93
C LEU A 41 -2.42 14.58 6.21
N ARG A 42 -3.31 15.56 6.22
CA ARG A 42 -4.77 15.36 6.28
C ARG A 42 -5.46 16.48 5.49
N MET A 43 -6.57 16.19 4.82
CA MET A 43 -7.30 17.16 3.96
C MET A 43 -8.38 17.95 4.70
N GLY A 44 -8.31 18.01 6.02
CA GLY A 44 -9.30 18.68 6.85
C GLY A 44 -9.10 18.35 8.31
N PRO A 45 -9.80 19.06 9.21
CA PRO A 45 -9.72 18.79 10.64
C PRO A 45 -10.18 17.36 10.99
N ASP A 46 -11.23 16.89 10.32
CA ASP A 46 -11.89 15.61 10.61
C ASP A 46 -11.43 14.45 9.71
N ALA A 47 -10.55 14.73 8.73
CA ALA A 47 -10.02 13.73 7.82
C ALA A 47 -8.94 12.86 8.51
N PRO A 48 -8.85 11.56 8.17
CA PRO A 48 -7.79 10.69 8.68
C PRO A 48 -6.42 11.18 8.22
N TRP A 49 -5.40 10.91 9.04
CA TRP A 49 -4.01 11.18 8.68
C TRP A 49 -3.50 10.13 7.70
N VAL A 50 -3.00 10.58 6.57
CA VAL A 50 -2.19 9.78 5.66
C VAL A 50 -0.71 10.07 5.92
N GLY A 51 0.12 9.04 5.86
CA GLY A 51 1.54 9.16 6.16
C GLY A 51 2.41 8.44 5.14
N ALA A 52 3.59 9.00 4.90
CA ALA A 52 4.64 8.38 4.12
C ALA A 52 5.99 8.64 4.79
N SER A 53 6.98 7.81 4.47
CA SER A 53 8.29 7.89 5.12
C SER A 53 9.40 7.67 4.12
N VAL A 54 10.49 8.40 4.32
CA VAL A 54 11.73 8.27 3.54
C VAL A 54 12.89 8.09 4.52
N SER A 55 13.96 7.44 4.07
CA SER A 55 15.17 7.33 4.89
C SER A 55 15.76 8.72 5.13
N ALA A 56 16.10 9.02 6.39
CA ALA A 56 16.77 10.28 6.74
C ALA A 56 18.13 10.41 6.03
N CYS A 57 18.84 9.29 5.87
CA CYS A 57 20.06 9.21 5.09
C CYS A 57 19.83 9.58 3.60
N GLN A 58 18.75 9.09 2.98
CA GLN A 58 18.45 9.46 1.59
C GLN A 58 18.13 10.95 1.43
N LEU A 59 17.38 11.53 2.38
CA LEU A 59 17.14 12.98 2.40
C LEU A 59 18.44 13.77 2.54
N HIS A 60 19.32 13.35 3.45
CA HIS A 60 20.61 14.01 3.63
C HIS A 60 21.45 13.99 2.34
N ARG A 61 21.50 12.84 1.65
CA ARG A 61 22.19 12.71 0.35
C ARG A 61 21.55 13.54 -0.76
N ALA A 62 20.24 13.73 -0.69
CA ALA A 62 19.49 14.62 -1.58
C ALA A 62 19.62 16.11 -1.20
N SER A 63 20.44 16.45 -0.21
CA SER A 63 20.55 17.82 0.34
C SER A 63 19.20 18.38 0.78
N PHE A 64 18.38 17.53 1.41
CA PHE A 64 17.04 17.86 1.89
C PHE A 64 16.07 18.36 0.80
N ARG A 65 16.33 17.98 -0.46
CA ARG A 65 15.35 18.10 -1.54
C ARG A 65 14.39 16.93 -1.49
N GLU A 66 13.12 17.25 -1.51
CA GLU A 66 12.06 16.26 -1.42
C GLU A 66 10.92 16.56 -2.38
N GLU A 67 10.25 15.49 -2.78
CA GLU A 67 9.06 15.54 -3.62
C GLU A 67 7.93 14.77 -2.94
N ILE A 68 6.76 15.41 -2.91
CA ILE A 68 5.52 14.90 -2.36
C ILE A 68 4.54 14.80 -3.51
N THR A 69 4.05 13.59 -3.79
CA THR A 69 3.01 13.36 -4.80
C THR A 69 1.73 12.90 -4.12
N LEU A 70 0.64 13.64 -4.37
CA LEU A 70 -0.69 13.30 -3.91
C LEU A 70 -1.54 12.78 -5.07
N GLN A 71 -2.05 11.58 -4.90
CA GLN A 71 -3.08 10.99 -5.75
C GLN A 71 -4.41 11.21 -5.08
N LEU A 72 -5.25 12.02 -5.71
CA LEU A 72 -6.55 12.39 -5.18
C LEU A 72 -7.64 11.55 -5.87
N ASP A 73 -8.76 11.33 -5.19
CA ASP A 73 -9.96 10.71 -5.75
C ASP A 73 -11.16 11.65 -5.63
N LEU A 74 -12.06 11.57 -6.60
CA LEU A 74 -13.30 12.34 -6.66
C LEU A 74 -14.40 11.54 -5.99
N VAL A 75 -14.72 11.89 -4.74
CA VAL A 75 -15.86 11.30 -4.04
C VAL A 75 -17.10 12.08 -4.44
N SER A 76 -17.84 11.53 -5.40
CA SER A 76 -19.19 12.02 -5.68
C SER A 76 -20.09 11.63 -4.50
N PRO A 77 -20.89 12.56 -3.93
CA PRO A 77 -21.93 12.16 -2.98
C PRO A 77 -22.86 11.21 -3.72
N VAL A 78 -22.88 9.94 -3.30
CA VAL A 78 -23.82 8.94 -3.83
C VAL A 78 -25.22 9.38 -3.42
N ALA A 79 -25.90 10.10 -4.32
CA ALA A 79 -27.33 10.26 -4.25
C ALA A 79 -27.93 8.85 -4.46
N GLY A 80 -28.42 8.24 -3.39
CA GLY A 80 -29.14 6.97 -3.47
C GLY A 80 -30.33 7.13 -4.40
N GLY A 81 -30.36 6.36 -5.49
CA GLY A 81 -31.49 6.32 -6.41
C GLY A 81 -31.06 5.99 -7.83
N ALA A 82 -31.54 4.85 -8.34
CA ALA A 82 -31.29 4.41 -9.69
C ALA A 82 -31.79 5.42 -10.74
N GLY A 83 -30.94 5.69 -11.75
CA GLY A 83 -31.33 6.29 -13.02
C GLY A 83 -31.08 7.78 -13.15
N ALA A 84 -29.94 8.15 -13.73
CA ALA A 84 -29.85 9.12 -14.83
C ALA A 84 -28.41 9.22 -15.34
N ALA A 85 -28.26 8.95 -16.63
CA ALA A 85 -27.09 9.36 -17.40
C ALA A 85 -27.11 10.88 -17.61
N ALA A 86 -25.93 11.49 -17.69
CA ALA A 86 -25.52 12.52 -18.67
C ALA A 86 -24.56 13.53 -18.05
N ALA A 87 -23.50 13.80 -18.82
CA ALA A 87 -22.55 14.87 -18.60
C ALA A 87 -23.25 16.25 -18.54
N GLY A 88 -22.77 17.11 -17.66
CA GLY A 88 -23.24 18.49 -17.53
C GLY A 88 -22.54 19.16 -16.35
N GLN A 89 -21.55 19.97 -16.67
CA GLN A 89 -20.80 20.80 -15.73
C GLN A 89 -21.73 21.71 -14.91
N GLN A 90 -21.63 21.65 -13.58
CA GLN A 90 -21.56 22.80 -12.66
C GLN A 90 -21.75 22.39 -11.18
N GLY A 91 -20.79 22.80 -10.34
CA GLY A 91 -21.09 23.29 -8.97
C GLY A 91 -21.51 22.29 -7.88
N GLY A 92 -21.29 20.99 -8.05
CA GLY A 92 -21.51 20.02 -6.97
C GLY A 92 -20.26 19.88 -6.10
N GLY A 93 -20.36 20.18 -4.81
CA GLY A 93 -19.29 19.98 -3.81
C GLY A 93 -18.97 18.50 -3.60
N GLY A 94 -18.36 17.87 -4.60
CA GLY A 94 -17.74 16.56 -4.46
C GLY A 94 -16.55 16.68 -3.51
N GLY A 95 -16.54 15.81 -2.50
CA GLY A 95 -15.38 15.70 -1.61
C GLY A 95 -14.19 15.17 -2.39
N VAL A 96 -13.00 15.63 -2.04
CA VAL A 96 -11.75 15.06 -2.55
C VAL A 96 -11.15 14.20 -1.45
N GLU A 97 -10.80 12.96 -1.77
CA GLU A 97 -10.11 12.05 -0.86
C GLU A 97 -8.65 11.81 -1.31
N VAL A 98 -7.72 11.50 -0.39
CA VAL A 98 -6.36 11.08 -0.74
C VAL A 98 -6.39 9.58 -0.96
N LEU A 99 -6.22 9.17 -2.21
CA LEU A 99 -6.04 7.77 -2.57
C LEU A 99 -4.61 7.28 -2.28
N GLY A 100 -3.63 8.16 -2.44
CA GLY A 100 -2.22 7.81 -2.27
C GLY A 100 -1.33 9.00 -1.96
N LEU A 101 -0.34 8.76 -1.10
CA LEU A 101 0.75 9.69 -0.78
C LEU A 101 2.08 9.03 -1.13
N ARG A 102 2.82 9.61 -2.06
CA ARG A 102 4.21 9.24 -2.35
C ARG A 102 5.12 10.32 -1.82
N TYR A 103 6.24 9.89 -1.23
CA TYR A 103 7.23 10.79 -0.65
C TYR A 103 8.61 10.28 -0.99
N ALA A 104 9.43 11.13 -1.61
CA ALA A 104 10.72 10.75 -2.15
C ALA A 104 11.78 11.84 -1.93
N ALA A 105 13.03 11.42 -1.73
CA ALA A 105 14.19 12.30 -1.77
C ALA A 105 14.60 12.49 -3.23
N VAL A 106 14.75 13.75 -3.67
CA VAL A 106 15.06 14.07 -5.07
C VAL A 106 16.56 14.35 -5.20
N PRO A 107 17.31 13.58 -5.99
CA PRO A 107 18.72 13.85 -6.17
C PRO A 107 18.92 15.24 -6.81
N PRO A 108 19.95 16.00 -6.39
CA PRO A 108 20.29 17.26 -7.04
C PRO A 108 20.61 17.03 -8.54
N PRO A 109 20.42 18.04 -9.39
CA PRO A 109 20.76 17.91 -10.80
C PRO A 109 22.25 17.59 -10.98
N LEU A 110 22.58 16.83 -12.03
CA LEU A 110 23.94 16.38 -12.34
C LEU A 110 24.97 17.52 -12.32
N ALA A 111 24.60 18.71 -12.81
CA ALA A 111 25.45 19.90 -12.79
C ALA A 111 25.84 20.31 -11.35
N THR A 112 24.92 20.21 -10.38
CA THR A 112 25.21 20.48 -8.97
C THR A 112 26.05 19.36 -8.35
N MET A 113 25.83 18.10 -8.72
CA MET A 113 26.66 16.99 -8.22
C MET A 113 28.13 17.13 -8.62
N LEU A 114 28.40 17.57 -9.85
CA LEU A 114 29.76 17.75 -10.38
C LEU A 114 30.51 18.92 -9.73
N THR A 115 29.81 19.98 -9.32
CA THR A 115 30.43 21.17 -8.72
C THR A 115 30.59 21.06 -7.21
N THR A 116 29.69 20.36 -6.52
CA THR A 116 29.70 20.25 -5.04
C THR A 116 30.31 18.95 -4.53
N GLY A 117 30.71 18.02 -5.40
CA GLY A 117 31.23 16.71 -4.98
C GLY A 117 30.19 15.86 -4.23
N ALA A 118 28.89 16.18 -4.36
CA ALA A 118 27.79 15.48 -3.70
C ALA A 118 27.58 14.02 -4.16
N GLY A 119 28.44 13.52 -5.07
CA GLY A 119 28.38 12.18 -5.66
C GLY A 119 28.54 11.02 -4.68
N ALA A 120 28.98 11.24 -3.45
CA ALA A 120 29.06 10.18 -2.45
C ALA A 120 29.04 10.75 -1.03
N LEU A 121 27.99 11.48 -0.65
CA LEU A 121 27.74 11.71 0.78
C LEU A 121 27.43 10.35 1.42
N ALA A 122 28.44 9.71 1.98
CA ALA A 122 28.23 8.59 2.88
C ALA A 122 27.41 9.11 4.06
N CYS A 123 26.34 8.41 4.45
CA CYS A 123 25.54 8.75 5.64
C CYS A 123 26.26 8.44 6.96
N SER A 124 27.59 8.44 6.94
CA SER A 124 28.44 8.15 8.08
C SER A 124 28.50 9.38 8.96
N ALA A 125 27.91 9.32 10.16
CA ALA A 125 28.15 10.12 11.37
C ALA A 125 28.55 11.61 11.18
N ALA A 126 28.20 12.23 10.06
CA ALA A 126 28.60 13.56 9.70
C ALA A 126 27.61 14.51 10.35
N LYS A 127 28.14 15.41 11.18
CA LYS A 127 27.36 16.43 11.86
C LYS A 127 26.63 17.27 10.81
N LEU A 128 25.31 17.39 10.97
CA LEU A 128 24.51 18.23 10.09
C LEU A 128 24.92 19.71 10.22
N PRO A 129 24.72 20.54 9.18
CA PRO A 129 24.94 21.98 9.29
C PRO A 129 24.00 22.58 10.35
N SER A 130 24.42 23.71 10.93
CA SER A 130 23.64 24.42 11.96
C SER A 130 22.30 24.97 11.47
N SER A 131 22.10 25.05 10.14
CA SER A 131 20.80 25.30 9.52
C SER A 131 20.54 24.27 8.44
N VAL A 132 19.37 23.63 8.51
CA VAL A 132 18.92 22.66 7.51
C VAL A 132 17.72 23.25 6.78
N GLU A 133 17.84 23.39 5.47
CA GLU A 133 16.81 23.93 4.59
C GLU A 133 16.20 22.83 3.74
N PHE A 134 14.91 22.55 3.93
CA PHE A 134 14.14 21.64 3.11
C PHE A 134 13.63 22.37 1.88
N THR A 135 13.91 21.81 0.70
CA THR A 135 13.30 22.26 -0.55
C THR A 135 12.25 21.24 -0.96
N THR A 136 10.99 21.58 -0.76
CA THR A 136 9.84 20.69 -0.97
C THR A 136 9.17 21.03 -2.30
N THR A 137 9.02 20.02 -3.17
CA THR A 137 8.15 20.09 -4.34
C THR A 137 6.91 19.24 -4.11
N LEU A 138 5.74 19.77 -4.44
CA LEU A 138 4.46 19.12 -4.25
C LEU A 138 3.74 19.03 -5.58
N GLN A 139 3.29 17.83 -5.92
CA GLN A 139 2.47 17.55 -7.10
C GLN A 139 1.16 16.91 -6.67
N SER A 140 0.06 17.36 -7.25
CA SER A 140 -1.25 16.75 -7.06
C SER A 140 -1.87 16.43 -8.41
N SER A 141 -2.40 15.22 -8.54
CA SER A 141 -3.19 14.80 -9.69
C SER A 141 -4.57 14.31 -9.25
N LEU A 142 -5.60 14.81 -9.93
CA LEU A 142 -6.94 14.25 -9.86
C LEU A 142 -7.07 13.08 -10.84
N PRO A 143 -7.99 12.13 -10.59
CA PRO A 143 -8.20 11.03 -11.51
C PRO A 143 -8.82 11.58 -12.79
N THR A 144 -8.24 11.24 -13.93
CA THR A 144 -8.89 11.51 -15.22
C THR A 144 -9.97 10.46 -15.41
N GLN A 145 -11.19 10.88 -15.78
CA GLN A 145 -12.27 9.95 -16.08
C GLN A 145 -11.83 9.01 -17.21
N ALA A 146 -11.58 7.76 -16.87
CA ALA A 146 -11.23 6.73 -17.85
C ALA A 146 -12.45 6.37 -18.70
N GLN A 147 -12.20 5.76 -19.86
CA GLN A 147 -13.23 5.32 -20.78
C GLN A 147 -14.15 4.30 -20.07
N SER A 148 -15.38 4.72 -19.78
CA SER A 148 -16.42 3.82 -19.25
C SER A 148 -16.79 2.84 -20.35
N ILE A 149 -16.31 1.60 -20.26
CA ILE A 149 -16.73 0.53 -21.16
C ILE A 149 -18.14 0.15 -20.74
N PRO A 150 -19.19 0.45 -21.53
CA PRO A 150 -20.50 -0.04 -21.22
C PRO A 150 -20.44 -1.57 -21.28
N VAL A 151 -20.74 -2.22 -20.16
CA VAL A 151 -20.95 -3.67 -20.14
C VAL A 151 -22.28 -3.94 -20.85
N GLN A 152 -22.26 -3.86 -22.17
CA GLN A 152 -23.37 -4.31 -23.00
C GLN A 152 -23.27 -5.82 -23.06
N VAL A 153 -23.78 -6.49 -22.03
CA VAL A 153 -24.14 -7.90 -22.14
C VAL A 153 -25.30 -7.93 -23.11
N THR A 154 -25.03 -8.08 -24.40
CA THR A 154 -26.07 -8.46 -25.34
C THR A 154 -26.64 -9.76 -24.80
N ALA A 155 -27.95 -9.81 -24.51
CA ALA A 155 -28.66 -11.02 -24.11
C ALA A 155 -28.73 -12.07 -25.25
N GLY A 156 -27.67 -12.17 -26.05
CA GLY A 156 -27.43 -13.16 -27.08
C GLY A 156 -26.53 -14.23 -26.51
N SER A 157 -26.86 -15.47 -26.83
CA SER A 157 -26.15 -16.70 -26.43
C SER A 157 -24.64 -16.51 -26.21
N PRO A 158 -24.10 -17.08 -25.13
CA PRO A 158 -22.70 -16.91 -24.76
C PRO A 158 -21.78 -17.29 -25.95
N PRO A 159 -20.69 -16.54 -26.20
CA PRO A 159 -19.83 -16.76 -27.36
C PRO A 159 -19.40 -18.23 -27.47
N PRO A 160 -19.25 -18.78 -28.70
CA PRO A 160 -19.03 -20.21 -28.92
C PRO A 160 -17.84 -20.82 -28.16
N GLY A 161 -16.87 -20.00 -27.70
CA GLY A 161 -15.75 -20.43 -26.87
C GLY A 161 -16.06 -20.65 -25.38
N VAL A 162 -17.09 -20.00 -24.82
CA VAL A 162 -17.49 -20.15 -23.39
C VAL A 162 -18.63 -21.16 -23.19
N ALA A 163 -19.17 -21.73 -24.27
CA ALA A 163 -20.19 -22.77 -24.22
C ALA A 163 -19.77 -24.03 -23.42
N ARG A 164 -18.46 -24.30 -23.33
CA ARG A 164 -17.96 -25.40 -22.48
C ARG A 164 -18.11 -25.09 -20.99
N LEU A 165 -17.99 -23.84 -20.54
CA LEU A 165 -18.22 -23.45 -19.14
C LEU A 165 -19.68 -23.63 -18.72
N ALA A 166 -20.62 -23.29 -19.61
CA ALA A 166 -22.05 -23.52 -19.35
C ALA A 166 -22.37 -25.02 -19.17
N LYS A 167 -21.70 -25.89 -19.93
CA LYS A 167 -21.84 -27.35 -19.77
C LYS A 167 -21.26 -27.85 -18.44
N PHE A 168 -20.16 -27.28 -17.96
CA PHE A 168 -19.63 -27.61 -16.64
C PHE A 168 -20.54 -27.18 -15.49
N GLN A 169 -21.29 -26.08 -15.65
CA GLN A 169 -22.27 -25.63 -14.65
C GLN A 169 -23.58 -26.43 -14.72
N ALA A 170 -24.08 -26.74 -15.92
CA ALA A 170 -25.29 -27.57 -16.11
C ALA A 170 -25.11 -29.03 -15.64
N GLN A 171 -23.88 -29.55 -15.72
CA GLN A 171 -23.56 -30.89 -15.20
C GLN A 171 -23.59 -30.97 -13.65
N GLY A 172 -23.84 -29.85 -12.96
CA GLY A 172 -24.05 -29.80 -11.51
C GLY A 172 -25.50 -30.00 -11.04
N GLU A 173 -26.49 -29.97 -11.94
CA GLU A 173 -27.92 -29.96 -11.57
C GLU A 173 -28.76 -31.13 -12.08
N ASP A 174 -28.19 -32.08 -12.83
CA ASP A 174 -28.91 -33.30 -13.22
C ASP A 174 -28.70 -34.42 -12.20
N GLY A 175 -29.54 -34.41 -11.18
CA GLY A 175 -29.70 -35.52 -10.26
C GLY A 175 -30.28 -36.76 -10.95
N LYS A 176 -29.42 -37.69 -11.37
CA LYS A 176 -29.73 -39.13 -11.44
C LYS A 176 -28.48 -40.00 -11.27
N GLY A 177 -28.31 -40.49 -10.04
CA GLY A 177 -27.79 -41.84 -9.75
C GLY A 177 -26.28 -42.08 -9.85
N GLY A 178 -25.59 -41.97 -8.71
CA GLY A 178 -24.49 -42.88 -8.39
C GLY A 178 -23.07 -42.40 -8.72
N GLN A 179 -22.56 -41.44 -7.94
CA GLN A 179 -21.33 -41.57 -7.13
C GLN A 179 -20.99 -40.17 -6.63
N GLN A 180 -21.68 -39.81 -5.55
CA GLN A 180 -21.42 -38.62 -4.77
C GLN A 180 -19.93 -38.59 -4.43
N ASN A 181 -19.23 -37.52 -4.84
CA ASN A 181 -18.01 -37.09 -4.16
C ASN A 181 -18.40 -36.69 -2.74
N GLN A 182 -18.68 -37.70 -1.91
CA GLN A 182 -18.79 -37.61 -0.46
C GLN A 182 -17.43 -37.08 -0.03
N SER A 183 -17.35 -35.76 0.19
CA SER A 183 -16.13 -35.07 0.61
C SER A 183 -15.42 -35.95 1.62
N PHE A 184 -14.15 -36.27 1.35
CA PHE A 184 -13.33 -37.21 2.12
C PHE A 184 -13.49 -37.00 3.64
N LEU A 185 -13.63 -35.74 4.05
CA LEU A 185 -13.87 -35.30 5.42
C LEU A 185 -15.14 -35.89 6.07
N ARG A 186 -16.23 -36.14 5.31
CA ARG A 186 -17.46 -36.76 5.82
C ARG A 186 -17.34 -38.27 5.99
N LYS A 187 -16.54 -38.95 5.16
CA LYS A 187 -16.31 -40.40 5.28
C LYS A 187 -15.31 -40.74 6.38
N TYR A 188 -14.37 -39.84 6.67
CA TYR A 188 -13.28 -40.08 7.61
C TYR A 188 -13.35 -39.24 8.90
N TRP A 189 -14.47 -38.54 9.18
CA TRP A 189 -14.58 -37.66 10.34
C TRP A 189 -14.31 -38.37 11.68
N TYR A 190 -14.76 -39.61 11.84
CA TYR A 190 -14.52 -40.43 13.04
C TYR A 190 -13.09 -40.96 13.15
N ILE A 191 -12.27 -40.85 12.10
CA ILE A 191 -10.84 -41.20 12.13
C ILE A 191 -10.01 -39.94 12.41
N VAL A 192 -10.37 -38.81 11.79
CA VAL A 192 -9.65 -37.54 11.94
C VAL A 192 -9.75 -37.00 13.38
N VAL A 193 -10.93 -37.05 14.00
CA VAL A 193 -11.15 -36.55 15.37
C VAL A 193 -10.26 -37.23 16.42
N PRO A 194 -10.21 -38.57 16.55
CA PRO A 194 -9.34 -39.22 17.52
C PRO A 194 -7.85 -39.05 17.21
N LEU A 195 -7.44 -38.94 15.94
CA LEU A 195 -6.04 -38.71 15.57
C LEU A 195 -5.57 -37.31 16.03
N VAL A 196 -6.40 -36.29 15.81
CA VAL A 196 -6.13 -34.92 16.27
C VAL A 196 -6.18 -34.85 17.79
N LEU A 197 -7.11 -35.54 18.45
CA LEU A 197 -7.18 -35.59 19.91
C LEU A 197 -5.93 -36.24 20.53
N LEU A 198 -5.43 -37.35 19.95
CA LEU A 198 -4.16 -37.97 20.36
C LEU A 198 -2.98 -37.01 20.17
N PHE A 199 -2.96 -36.28 19.04
CA PHE A 199 -1.91 -35.30 18.74
C PHE A 199 -1.92 -34.09 19.69
N LEU A 200 -3.10 -33.67 20.16
CA LEU A 200 -3.25 -32.61 21.16
C LEU A 200 -3.00 -33.08 22.60
N MET A 201 -3.21 -34.36 22.92
CA MET A 201 -3.00 -34.91 24.27
C MET A 201 -1.57 -35.45 24.51
N ASN A 202 -0.67 -35.42 23.52
CA ASN A 202 0.74 -35.74 23.76
C ASN A 202 1.74 -34.78 23.07
N PRO A 203 1.82 -33.51 23.49
CA PRO A 203 2.99 -32.70 23.23
C PRO A 203 4.08 -33.09 24.25
N GLN A 204 5.29 -33.46 23.79
CA GLN A 204 6.47 -33.97 24.53
C GLN A 204 6.60 -35.53 24.45
N GLN A 205 7.72 -36.10 23.99
CA GLN A 205 9.10 -35.72 24.26
C GLN A 205 10.06 -36.03 23.08
N PRO A 206 11.01 -35.14 22.75
CA PRO A 206 12.06 -35.35 21.74
C PRO A 206 13.33 -36.01 22.32
N GLU A 207 14.04 -36.73 21.42
CA GLU A 207 15.49 -37.05 21.33
C GLU A 207 16.37 -37.41 22.55
N GLY A 208 17.09 -38.56 22.47
CA GLY A 208 18.52 -38.61 22.86
C GLY A 208 19.13 -39.84 23.59
N ALA A 209 19.45 -40.93 22.85
CA ALA A 209 20.64 -41.85 22.98
C ALA A 209 20.88 -42.72 24.26
N PRO A 210 21.92 -43.61 24.32
CA PRO A 210 22.24 -44.81 23.52
C PRO A 210 22.47 -46.09 24.36
N GLY A 211 22.41 -47.27 23.72
CA GLY A 211 23.26 -48.44 24.06
C GLY A 211 22.73 -49.54 24.98
N GLY A 212 23.18 -50.77 24.70
CA GLY A 212 23.37 -51.84 25.69
C GLY A 212 22.38 -53.00 25.65
N GLY A 213 22.82 -54.16 25.16
CA GLY A 213 22.09 -55.43 25.27
C GLY A 213 22.17 -56.08 26.67
N GLY A 214 21.41 -57.17 26.87
CA GLY A 214 21.52 -58.00 28.08
C GLY A 214 20.31 -58.88 28.39
N GLN A 215 20.42 -60.15 27.95
CA GLN A 215 19.93 -61.43 28.51
C GLN A 215 19.10 -61.47 29.83
N GLY A 216 18.11 -62.38 29.85
CA GLY A 216 17.90 -63.32 30.96
C GLY A 216 16.57 -63.23 31.72
N GLY A 217 15.83 -64.34 31.77
CA GLY A 217 14.64 -64.55 32.61
C GLY A 217 13.67 -65.53 32.00
#